data_AF-X0RRF5-F1
#
_entry.id   AF-X0RRF5-F1
#
_cell.length_a   1.000
_cell.length_b   1.000
_cell.length_c   1.000
_cell.angle_alpha   90.00
_cell.angle_beta   90.00
_cell.angle_gamma   90.00
#
_symmetry.space_group_name_H-M   'P 1'
#
loop_
_entity.id
_entity.type
_entity.pdbx_description
1 polymer ?
#
loop_
_entity_poly.entity_id
_entity_poly.type
_entity_poly.pdbx_seq_one_letter_code
_entity_poly.pdbx_strand_id
1 'polypeptide(L)'
;ACIVGFNLFLISQISSSWLFVLTGFIGGFGQGLIFPALSTYIIDILGRENKGLALSLYLAFFDIGMGVGSVFFGWVSDLYGYRKMYLLAGIVFFLVTVIFTWKAPSPTSKRN
;
A
#
# COMPACT_ATOMS: atom_id res chain seq x y z
N ALA A 1 -6.00 -4.18 -3.04
CA ALA A 1 -4.65 -4.75 -3.10
C ALA A 1 -4.28 -5.27 -4.49
N CYS A 2 -5.05 -6.18 -5.11
CA CYS A 2 -4.73 -6.73 -6.44
C CYS A 2 -4.48 -5.67 -7.52
N ILE A 3 -5.28 -4.59 -7.53
CA ILE A 3 -5.10 -3.46 -8.47
C ILE A 3 -3.72 -2.80 -8.33
N VAL A 4 -3.26 -2.56 -7.10
CA VAL A 4 -1.96 -1.93 -6.82
C VAL A 4 -0.80 -2.89 -7.12
N GLY A 5 -0.96 -4.18 -6.80
CA GLY A 5 0.03 -5.20 -7.18
C GLY A 5 0.20 -5.31 -8.70
N PHE A 6 -0.90 -5.30 -9.45
CA PHE A 6 -0.87 -5.30 -10.91
C PHE A 6 -0.25 -4.02 -11.49
N ASN A 7 -0.50 -2.87 -10.87
CA ASN A 7 0.08 -1.59 -11.25
C ASN A 7 1.62 -1.55 -11.11
N LEU A 8 2.17 -2.10 -10.02
CA LEU A 8 3.62 -2.19 -9.79
C LEU A 8 4.30 -3.07 -10.86
N PHE A 9 3.65 -4.17 -11.26
CA PHE A 9 4.14 -5.02 -12.34
C PHE A 9 4.11 -4.29 -13.69
N LEU A 10 3.04 -3.56 -13.99
CA LEU A 10 2.94 -2.72 -15.19
C LEU A 10 4.07 -1.69 -15.22
N ILE A 11 4.33 -0.98 -14.12
CA ILE A 11 5.40 0.04 -14.04
C ILE A 11 6.77 -0.55 -14.35
N SER A 12 7.05 -1.78 -13.91
CA SER A 12 8.33 -2.43 -14.22
C SER A 12 8.55 -2.71 -15.71
N GLN A 13 7.50 -2.72 -16.54
CA GLN A 13 7.63 -2.98 -17.97
C GLN A 13 7.52 -1.71 -18.82
N ILE A 14 7.44 -0.53 -18.20
CA ILE A 14 7.26 0.72 -18.92
C ILE A 14 8.55 1.17 -19.58
N SER A 15 8.44 1.44 -20.88
CA SER A 15 9.46 2.05 -21.73
C SER A 15 8.92 3.28 -22.48
N SER A 16 7.66 3.69 -22.25
CA SER A 16 7.00 4.81 -22.94
C SER A 16 6.26 5.74 -21.97
N SER A 17 6.39 7.06 -22.17
CA SER A 17 5.84 8.11 -21.29
C SER A 17 4.32 8.05 -21.14
N TRP A 18 3.59 7.63 -22.18
CA TRP A 18 2.13 7.51 -22.12
C TRP A 18 1.67 6.39 -21.18
N LEU A 19 2.38 5.27 -21.17
CA LEU A 19 2.10 4.16 -20.26
C LEU A 19 2.37 4.56 -18.80
N PHE A 20 3.34 5.44 -18.56
CA PHE A 20 3.64 5.97 -17.22
C PHE A 20 2.45 6.75 -16.65
N VAL A 21 1.84 7.64 -17.45
CA VAL A 21 0.64 8.40 -17.05
C VAL A 21 -0.53 7.47 -16.75
N LEU A 22 -0.74 6.45 -17.59
CA LEU A 22 -1.80 5.46 -17.39
C LEU A 22 -1.60 4.68 -16.08
N THR A 23 -0.36 4.31 -15.76
CA THR A 23 -0.07 3.68 -14.47
C THR A 23 -0.23 4.62 -13.29
N GLY A 24 0.04 5.92 -13.44
CA GLY A 24 -0.25 6.91 -12.40
C GLY A 24 -1.75 6.96 -12.08
N PHE A 25 -2.61 6.91 -13.11
CA PHE A 25 -4.06 6.89 -12.93
C PHE A 25 -4.54 5.62 -12.20
N ILE A 26 -4.07 4.45 -12.64
CA ILE A 26 -4.42 3.15 -12.02
C ILE A 26 -3.89 3.07 -10.58
N GLY A 27 -2.68 3.56 -10.33
CA GLY A 27 -2.07 3.60 -9.00
C GLY A 27 -2.86 4.50 -8.05
N GLY A 28 -3.20 5.71 -8.50
CA GLY A 28 -4.03 6.66 -7.74
C GLY A 28 -5.42 6.09 -7.43
N PHE A 29 -6.06 5.45 -8.40
CA PHE A 29 -7.35 4.78 -8.19
C PHE A 29 -7.25 3.65 -7.15
N GLY A 30 -6.22 2.81 -7.26
CA GLY A 30 -5.96 1.73 -6.30
C GLY A 30 -5.70 2.25 -4.88
N GLN A 31 -4.91 3.31 -4.74
CA GLN A 31 -4.60 3.94 -3.46
C GLN A 31 -5.83 4.60 -2.84
N GLY A 32 -6.64 5.28 -3.65
CA GLY A 32 -7.89 5.92 -3.23
C GLY A 32 -8.93 4.94 -2.68
N LEU A 33 -8.90 3.67 -3.11
CA LEU A 33 -9.74 2.61 -2.54
C LEU A 33 -9.15 2.01 -1.26
N ILE A 34 -7.83 1.81 -1.22
CA ILE A 34 -7.17 1.14 -0.10
C ILE A 34 -7.14 2.01 1.16
N PHE A 35 -6.88 3.31 1.01
CA PHE A 35 -6.76 4.24 2.14
C PHE A 35 -8.03 4.30 3.03
N PRO A 36 -9.25 4.55 2.49
CA PRO A 36 -10.48 4.54 3.29
C PRO A 36 -10.89 3.15 3.79
N ALA A 37 -10.59 2.09 3.03
CA ALA A 37 -10.88 0.73 3.44
C ALA A 37 -10.07 0.33 4.68
N LEU A 38 -8.76 0.61 4.69
CA LEU A 38 -7.89 0.32 5.83
C LEU A 38 -8.18 1.21 7.03
N SER A 39 -8.45 2.51 6.81
CA SER A 39 -8.76 3.42 7.90
C SER A 39 -10.06 3.01 8.63
N THR A 40 -11.08 2.58 7.88
CA THR A 40 -12.32 2.04 8.46
C THR A 40 -12.08 0.72 9.18
N TYR A 41 -11.28 -0.18 8.60
CA TYR A 41 -10.94 -1.47 9.22
C TYR A 41 -10.24 -1.31 10.59
N ILE A 42 -9.30 -0.37 10.71
CA ILE A 42 -8.61 -0.10 11.98
C ILE A 42 -9.57 0.49 13.02
N ILE A 43 -10.50 1.37 12.59
CA ILE A 43 -11.57 1.89 13.46
C ILE A 43 -12.46 0.76 13.98
N ASP A 44 -12.84 -0.19 13.12
CA ASP A 44 -13.70 -1.31 13.52
C ASP A 44 -13.01 -2.26 14.52
N ILE A 45 -11.68 -2.38 14.45
CA ILE A 45 -10.89 -3.17 15.42
C ILE A 45 -10.75 -2.46 16.77
N LEU A 46 -10.44 -1.16 16.77
CA LEU A 46 -10.15 -0.38 17.98
C LEU A 46 -11.39 0.21 18.66
N GLY A 47 -12.55 0.13 18.00
CA GLY A 47 -13.81 0.64 18.50
C GLY A 47 -14.09 2.08 18.08
N ARG A 48 -15.38 2.38 17.87
CA ARG A 48 -15.86 3.69 17.38
C ARG A 48 -15.59 4.86 18.34
N GLU A 49 -15.42 4.57 19.62
CA GLU A 49 -15.05 5.55 20.66
C GLU A 49 -13.60 6.04 20.51
N ASN A 50 -12.71 5.18 20.00
CA ASN A 50 -11.28 5.44 19.84
C ASN A 50 -10.91 5.86 18.42
N LYS A 51 -11.85 6.35 17.60
CA LYS A 51 -11.62 6.71 16.18
C LYS A 51 -10.42 7.64 15.99
N GLY A 52 -10.26 8.64 16.86
CA GLY A 52 -9.13 9.58 16.80
C GLY A 52 -7.78 8.87 17.00
N LEU A 53 -7.71 7.93 17.96
CA LEU A 53 -6.52 7.12 18.21
C LEU A 53 -6.27 6.13 17.06
N ALA A 54 -7.31 5.49 16.55
CA ALA A 54 -7.25 4.57 15.42
C ALA A 54 -6.68 5.24 14.15
N LEU A 55 -7.19 6.42 13.81
CA LEU A 55 -6.74 7.18 12.65
C LEU A 55 -5.33 7.76 12.84
N SER A 56 -5.03 8.31 14.00
CA SER A 56 -3.68 8.85 14.28
C SER A 56 -2.61 7.75 14.25
N LEU A 57 -2.91 6.56 14.78
CA LEU A 57 -2.00 5.42 14.70
C LEU A 57 -1.83 4.94 13.25
N TYR A 58 -2.91 4.87 12.48
CA TYR A 58 -2.85 4.52 11.06
C TYR A 58 -1.97 5.51 10.28
N LEU A 59 -2.19 6.81 10.46
CA LEU A 59 -1.41 7.86 9.79
C LEU A 59 0.06 7.85 10.25
N ALA A 60 0.32 7.66 11.54
CA ALA A 60 1.69 7.55 12.06
C ALA A 60 2.46 6.38 11.40
N PHE A 61 1.85 5.20 11.32
CA PHE A 61 2.47 4.06 10.63
C PHE A 61 2.60 4.29 9.12
N PHE A 62 1.64 4.97 8.51
CA PHE A 62 1.69 5.32 7.09
C PHE A 62 2.88 6.25 6.79
N ASP A 63 3.06 7.30 7.59
CA ASP A 63 4.16 8.25 7.44
C ASP A 63 5.52 7.60 7.72
N ILE A 64 5.62 6.75 8.75
CA ILE A 64 6.83 5.96 9.03
C ILE A 64 7.14 5.04 7.84
N GLY A 65 6.13 4.35 7.32
CA GLY A 65 6.29 3.48 6.14
C GLY A 65 6.73 4.26 4.90
N MET A 66 6.19 5.46 4.69
CA MET A 66 6.58 6.34 3.59
C MET A 66 8.02 6.84 3.76
N GLY A 67 8.40 7.28 4.96
CA GLY A 67 9.75 7.74 5.26
C GLY A 67 10.79 6.64 5.07
N VAL A 68 10.59 5.49 5.73
CA VAL A 68 11.52 4.35 5.63
C VAL A 68 11.53 3.76 4.22
N GLY A 69 10.36 3.60 3.61
CA GLY A 69 10.21 3.04 2.27
C GLY A 69 10.85 3.90 1.20
N SER A 70 10.66 5.22 1.24
CA SER A 70 11.25 6.14 0.25
C SER A 70 12.78 6.11 0.28
N VAL A 71 13.40 6.11 1.48
CA VAL A 71 14.85 6.01 1.63
C VAL A 71 15.37 4.65 1.15
N PHE A 72 14.72 3.56 1.57
CA PHE A 72 15.12 2.20 1.18
C PHE A 72 15.04 2.00 -0.33
N PHE A 73 13.89 2.32 -0.94
CA PHE A 73 13.71 2.14 -2.37
C PHE A 73 14.50 3.15 -3.20
N GLY A 74 14.75 4.36 -2.70
CA GLY A 74 15.66 5.32 -3.32
C GLY A 74 17.08 4.76 -3.44
N TRP A 75 17.61 4.20 -2.35
CA TRP A 75 18.91 3.54 -2.36
C TRP A 75 18.96 2.33 -3.31
N VAL A 76 17.89 1.52 -3.36
CA VAL A 76 17.78 0.41 -4.31
C VAL A 76 17.73 0.92 -5.77
N SER A 77 17.06 2.04 -6.04
CA SER A 77 17.01 2.62 -7.38
C SER A 77 18.37 3.15 -7.84
N ASP A 78 19.18 3.70 -6.93
CA ASP A 78 20.53 4.19 -7.26
C ASP A 78 21.48 3.05 -7.64
N LEU A 79 21.37 1.89 -6.97
CA LEU A 79 22.25 0.74 -7.22
C LEU A 79 21.82 -0.11 -8.41
N TYR A 80 20.51 -0.35 -8.56
CA TYR A 80 19.98 -1.36 -9.49
C TYR A 80 19.10 -0.78 -10.60
N GLY A 81 18.86 0.53 -10.58
CA GLY A 81 17.97 1.24 -11.50
C GLY A 81 16.48 1.09 -11.15
N TYR A 82 15.68 2.01 -11.66
CA TYR A 82 14.22 2.08 -11.41
C TYR A 82 13.48 0.79 -11.75
N ARG A 83 13.84 0.11 -12.85
CA ARG A 83 13.13 -1.09 -13.30
C ARG A 83 13.15 -2.20 -12.25
N LYS A 84 14.32 -2.50 -11.67
CA LYS A 84 14.47 -3.54 -10.63
C LYS A 84 13.86 -3.10 -9.31
N MET A 85 13.97 -1.81 -8.98
CA MET A 85 13.35 -1.23 -7.79
C MET A 85 11.82 -1.41 -7.80
N TYR A 86 11.14 -1.10 -8.91
CA TYR A 86 9.68 -1.30 -9.03
C TYR A 86 9.27 -2.77 -9.00
N LEU A 87 10.06 -3.67 -9.60
CA LEU A 87 9.85 -5.12 -9.50
C LEU A 87 9.92 -5.60 -8.05
N LEU A 88 10.95 -5.18 -7.31
CA LEU A 88 11.12 -5.50 -5.90
C LEU A 88 9.96 -4.95 -5.07
N ALA A 89 9.56 -3.69 -5.30
CA ALA A 89 8.41 -3.07 -4.64
C ALA A 89 7.11 -3.85 -4.90
N GLY A 90 6.90 -4.32 -6.14
CA GLY A 90 5.78 -5.20 -6.51
C GLY A 90 5.76 -6.52 -5.72
N ILE A 91 6.92 -7.19 -5.63
CA ILE A 91 7.05 -8.44 -4.88
C ILE A 91 6.77 -8.22 -3.39
N VAL A 92 7.38 -7.20 -2.79
CA VAL A 92 7.17 -6.85 -1.38
C VAL A 92 5.70 -6.55 -1.11
N PHE A 93 5.06 -5.75 -1.96
CA PHE A 93 3.64 -5.42 -1.82
C PHE A 93 2.74 -6.65 -1.93
N PHE A 94 3.06 -7.57 -2.85
CA PHE A 94 2.33 -8.83 -2.99
C PHE A 94 2.49 -9.72 -1.74
N LEU A 95 3.71 -9.88 -1.23
CA LEU A 95 3.98 -10.64 0.00
C LEU A 95 3.23 -10.06 1.20
N VAL A 96 3.28 -8.75 1.39
CA VAL A 96 2.56 -8.06 2.47
C VAL A 96 1.05 -8.26 2.32
N THR A 97 0.51 -8.20 1.11
CA THR A 97 -0.92 -8.46 0.85
C THR A 97 -1.32 -9.88 1.22
N VAL A 98 -0.49 -10.88 0.87
CA VAL A 98 -0.73 -12.29 1.20
C VAL A 98 -0.69 -12.48 2.72
N ILE A 99 0.33 -11.96 3.39
CA ILE A 99 0.47 -12.03 4.85
C ILE A 99 -0.71 -11.34 5.54
N PHE A 100 -1.12 -10.17 5.05
CA PHE A 100 -2.28 -9.44 5.57
C PHE A 100 -3.55 -10.29 5.43
N THR A 101 -3.83 -10.84 4.25
CA THR A 101 -5.02 -11.70 4.06
C THR A 101 -5.01 -12.93 4.96
N TRP A 102 -3.83 -13.49 5.24
CA TRP A 102 -3.70 -14.71 6.05
C TRP A 102 -3.83 -14.45 7.56
N LYS A 103 -3.33 -13.30 8.03
CA LYS A 103 -3.22 -12.98 9.46
C LYS A 103 -4.24 -11.92 9.91
N ALA A 104 -4.90 -11.22 9.00
CA ALA A 104 -5.87 -10.17 9.32
C ALA A 104 -7.00 -10.76 10.15
N PRO A 105 -7.19 -10.30 11.39
CA PRO A 105 -8.38 -10.63 12.17
C PRO A 105 -9.61 -10.20 11.38
N SER A 106 -10.53 -11.11 11.10
CA SER A 106 -11.81 -10.73 10.50
C SER A 106 -12.50 -9.73 11.44
N PRO A 107 -13.06 -8.61 10.92
CA PRO A 107 -13.84 -7.68 11.73
C PRO A 107 -15.15 -8.38 12.08
N THR A 108 -15.07 -9.29 13.05
CA THR A 108 -16.16 -10.15 13.46
C THR A 108 -16.86 -9.45 14.59
N SER A 109 -17.97 -8.79 14.26
CA SER A 109 -19.15 -8.67 15.11
C SER A 109 -18.89 -8.36 16.61
N LYS A 110 -18.60 -7.10 16.93
CA LYS A 110 -19.13 -6.52 18.19
C LYS A 110 -20.43 -5.77 17.88
N ARG A 111 -21.42 -6.51 17.40
CA ARG A 111 -22.83 -6.16 17.53
C ARG A 111 -23.32 -6.90 18.77
N ASN A 112 -23.04 -6.35 19.94
CA ASN A 112 -23.78 -6.58 21.18
C ASN A 112 -23.79 -5.24 21.92
#